data_AF-A0A1E7H2S9-F1
#
_entry.id   AF-A0A1E7H2S9-F1
#
_cell.length_a   1.000
_cell.length_b   1.000
_cell.length_c   1.000
_cell.angle_alpha   90.00
_cell.angle_beta   90.00
_cell.angle_gamma   90.00
#
_symmetry.space_group_name_H-M   'P 1'
#
loop_
_entity.id
_entity.type
_entity.pdbx_description
1 polymer ?
#
loop_
_entity_poly.entity_id
_entity_poly.type
_entity_poly.pdbx_seq_one_letter_code
_entity_poly.pdbx_strand_id
1 'polypeptide(L)'
;MENDGPVLDIVYLDAKGDIITDKSTKKMPISADVKIYAGESSIAPKTKLVFSAHYTEDQIILGSIYPEIRIPKEEISVDPSTDSWCGAVEATIYTPKQGTFADRMDVIRLYEE
;
A
#
# COMPACT_ATOMS: atom_id res chain seq x y z
N MET A 1 6.65 17.33 -5.31
CA MET A 1 6.57 16.03 -6.01
C MET A 1 7.75 15.11 -5.68
N GLU A 2 8.66 15.47 -4.76
CA GLU A 2 9.83 14.65 -4.38
C GLU A 2 9.70 13.93 -3.02
N ASN A 3 8.61 14.16 -2.27
CA ASN A 3 8.42 13.62 -0.92
C ASN A 3 7.31 12.57 -0.80
N ASP A 4 6.54 12.32 -1.86
CA ASP A 4 5.48 11.31 -1.81
C ASP A 4 6.19 9.95 -1.93
N GLY A 5 6.15 9.16 -0.85
CA GLY A 5 6.62 7.79 -0.85
C GLY A 5 5.68 6.87 -1.66
N PRO A 6 5.67 5.56 -1.40
CA PRO A 6 4.77 4.63 -2.07
C PRO A 6 3.30 5.07 -1.93
N VAL A 7 2.57 5.00 -3.04
CA VAL A 7 1.11 5.18 -3.08
C VAL A 7 0.46 3.83 -3.31
N LEU A 8 -0.54 3.50 -2.49
CA LEU A 8 -1.34 2.29 -2.66
C LEU A 8 -2.72 2.67 -3.21
N ASP A 9 -2.98 2.29 -4.46
CA ASP A 9 -4.30 2.41 -5.08
C ASP A 9 -5.18 1.21 -4.72
N ILE A 10 -6.42 1.48 -4.31
CA ILE A 10 -7.40 0.44 -3.94
C ILE A 10 -8.38 0.25 -5.09
N VAL A 11 -8.21 -0.84 -5.84
CA VAL A 11 -9.04 -1.16 -7.01
C VAL A 11 -10.04 -2.25 -6.65
N TYR A 12 -11.32 -1.98 -6.90
CA TYR A 12 -12.38 -2.96 -6.76
C TYR A 12 -12.66 -3.64 -8.10
N LEU A 13 -12.73 -4.96 -8.08
CA LEU A 13 -13.04 -5.77 -9.25
C LEU A 13 -14.41 -6.43 -9.11
N ASP A 14 -15.11 -6.61 -10.24
CA ASP A 14 -16.33 -7.40 -10.28
C ASP A 14 -16.04 -8.91 -10.33
N ALA A 15 -17.09 -9.73 -10.41
CA ALA A 15 -16.96 -11.18 -10.45
C ALA A 15 -16.22 -11.73 -11.68
N LYS A 16 -16.01 -10.90 -12.71
CA LYS A 16 -15.26 -11.25 -13.93
C LYS A 16 -13.82 -10.74 -13.89
N GLY A 17 -13.46 -9.97 -12.86
CA GLY A 17 -12.17 -9.30 -12.76
C GLY A 17 -12.14 -7.92 -13.43
N ASP A 18 -13.28 -7.38 -13.86
CA ASP A 18 -13.35 -6.06 -14.48
C ASP A 18 -13.36 -4.97 -13.40
N ILE A 19 -12.69 -3.85 -13.66
CA ILE A 19 -12.57 -2.76 -12.69
C ILE A 19 -13.91 -2.02 -12.50
N ILE A 20 -14.34 -1.90 -11.23
CA ILE A 20 -15.53 -1.15 -10.84
C ILE A 20 -15.14 0.30 -10.48
N THR A 21 -15.62 1.26 -11.27
CA THR A 21 -15.28 2.71 -11.13
C THR A 21 -16.48 3.59 -10.71
N ASP A 22 -17.56 2.99 -10.20
CA ASP A 22 -18.77 3.73 -9.85
C ASP A 22 -18.58 4.70 -8.66
N LYS A 23 -19.56 5.58 -8.43
CA LYS A 23 -19.48 6.56 -7.34
C LYS A 23 -19.54 5.94 -5.94
N SER A 24 -20.03 4.71 -5.82
CA SER A 24 -20.18 4.02 -4.54
C SER A 24 -18.86 3.44 -4.06
N THR A 25 -18.01 2.93 -4.96
CA THR A 25 -16.66 2.46 -4.63
C THR A 25 -15.73 3.60 -4.23
N LYS A 26 -16.00 4.83 -4.69
CA LYS A 26 -15.28 6.05 -4.28
C LYS A 26 -15.51 6.51 -2.84
N LYS A 27 -16.52 5.97 -2.14
CA LYS A 27 -16.92 6.38 -0.78
C LYS A 27 -17.16 5.20 0.14
N MET A 28 -16.48 4.08 -0.11
CA MET A 28 -16.65 2.90 0.73
C MET A 28 -16.01 3.15 2.10
N PRO A 29 -16.70 2.83 3.21
CA PRO A 29 -16.12 2.92 4.54
C PRO A 29 -15.11 1.78 4.69
N ILE A 30 -13.84 2.10 4.45
CA ILE A 30 -12.73 1.15 4.54
C ILE A 30 -11.68 1.64 5.53
N SER A 31 -10.98 0.69 6.14
CA SER A 31 -9.73 0.95 6.84
C SER A 31 -8.66 0.00 6.30
N ALA A 32 -7.40 0.31 6.52
CA ALA A 32 -6.30 -0.48 5.99
C ALA A 32 -5.15 -0.61 7.00
N ASP A 33 -4.60 -1.81 7.13
CA ASP A 33 -3.28 -2.01 7.73
C ASP A 33 -2.25 -2.11 6.61
N VAL A 34 -1.21 -1.28 6.64
CA VAL A 34 -0.14 -1.28 5.64
C VAL A 34 1.21 -1.53 6.30
N LYS A 35 2.01 -2.41 5.70
CA LYS A 35 3.36 -2.74 6.16
C LYS A 35 4.33 -2.72 4.98
N ILE A 36 5.51 -2.13 5.18
CA ILE A 36 6.61 -2.18 4.20
C ILE A 36 7.81 -2.87 4.82
N TYR A 37 8.44 -3.71 4.00
CA TYR A 37 9.63 -4.47 4.36
C TYR A 37 10.77 -4.19 3.39
N ALA A 38 11.99 -3.99 3.88
CA ALA A 38 13.20 -3.98 3.06
C ALA A 38 13.76 -5.41 2.87
N GLY A 39 14.42 -5.69 1.74
CA GLY A 39 15.18 -6.94 1.51
C GLY A 39 15.47 -7.30 0.04
N GLU A 40 16.46 -8.16 -0.18
CA GLU A 40 16.76 -8.87 -1.45
C GLU A 40 16.87 -10.39 -1.15
N SER A 41 16.60 -11.37 -2.01
CA SER A 41 17.13 -11.42 -3.38
C SER A 41 16.41 -12.30 -4.42
N SER A 42 15.18 -12.81 -4.23
CA SER A 42 14.48 -13.45 -5.37
C SER A 42 12.96 -13.49 -5.30
N ILE A 43 12.32 -12.33 -5.15
CA ILE A 43 10.84 -12.14 -5.08
C ILE A 43 10.27 -12.36 -3.65
N ALA A 44 11.03 -11.84 -2.69
CA ALA A 44 10.64 -11.30 -1.38
C ALA A 44 10.49 -12.24 -0.16
N PRO A 45 11.47 -12.23 0.77
CA PRO A 45 11.22 -12.43 2.20
C PRO A 45 11.11 -11.08 2.93
N LYS A 46 10.16 -10.97 3.86
CA LYS A 46 9.94 -9.82 4.76
C LYS A 46 11.11 -9.66 5.75
N THR A 47 12.28 -9.27 5.27
CA THR A 47 13.49 -9.40 6.10
C THR A 47 13.52 -8.38 7.24
N LYS A 48 13.12 -7.14 6.97
CA LYS A 48 13.12 -6.04 7.94
C LYS A 48 11.86 -5.20 7.76
N LEU A 49 11.00 -5.13 8.78
CA LEU A 49 9.88 -4.19 8.80
C LEU A 49 10.43 -2.76 8.92
N VAL A 50 10.15 -1.91 7.94
CA VAL A 50 10.62 -0.52 7.89
C VAL A 50 9.49 0.50 7.98
N PHE A 51 8.24 0.05 7.86
CA PHE A 51 7.04 0.87 8.05
C PHE A 51 5.85 0.00 8.45
N SER A 52 5.00 0.49 9.35
CA SER A 52 3.71 -0.12 9.70
C SER A 52 2.75 0.95 10.18
N ALA A 53 1.57 1.03 9.56
CA ALA A 53 0.53 1.97 9.97
C ALA A 53 -0.87 1.39 9.76
N HIS A 54 -1.81 1.89 10.56
CA HIS A 54 -3.25 1.71 10.36
C HIS A 54 -3.83 3.01 9.81
N TYR A 55 -4.64 2.90 8.76
CA TYR A 55 -5.33 4.01 8.12
C TYR A 55 -6.84 3.86 8.31
N THR A 56 -7.45 4.87 8.90
CA THR A 56 -8.91 4.99 9.01
C THR A 56 -9.53 5.60 7.74
N GLU A 57 -10.86 5.53 7.61
CA GLU A 57 -11.60 5.98 6.42
C GLU A 57 -11.25 7.42 6.00
N ASP A 58 -11.06 8.31 6.97
CA ASP A 58 -10.73 9.73 6.76
C ASP A 58 -9.30 9.97 6.24
N GLN A 59 -8.41 8.99 6.39
CA GLN A 59 -7.03 9.05 5.90
C GLN A 59 -6.87 8.44 4.51
N ILE A 60 -7.90 7.74 4.02
CA ILE A 60 -7.93 7.16 2.67
C ILE A 60 -8.63 8.17 1.76
N ILE A 61 -7.86 8.81 0.90
CA ILE A 61 -8.33 9.92 0.07
C ILE A 61 -8.74 9.41 -1.32
N LEU A 62 -9.57 10.17 -2.02
CA LEU A 62 -9.83 9.90 -3.43
C LEU A 62 -8.67 10.46 -4.28
N GLY A 63 -7.90 9.56 -4.90
CA GLY A 63 -6.88 9.90 -5.90
C GLY A 63 -7.49 10.33 -7.24
N SER A 64 -6.75 10.13 -8.32
CA SER A 64 -7.23 10.49 -9.68
C SER A 64 -8.46 9.65 -10.10
N ILE A 65 -8.45 8.36 -9.77
CA ILE A 65 -9.46 7.39 -10.23
C ILE A 65 -9.95 6.52 -9.07
N TYR A 66 -9.06 6.12 -8.16
CA TYR A 66 -9.32 5.18 -7.08
C TYR A 66 -9.04 5.82 -5.71
N PRO A 67 -9.62 5.28 -4.61
CA PRO A 67 -9.13 5.58 -3.27
C PRO A 67 -7.65 5.21 -3.16
N GLU A 68 -6.85 6.06 -2.53
CA GLU A 68 -5.42 5.88 -2.38
C GLU A 68 -4.95 6.15 -0.95
N ILE A 69 -3.90 5.44 -0.54
CA ILE A 69 -3.15 5.68 0.68
C ILE A 69 -1.79 6.23 0.28
N ARG A 70 -1.44 7.41 0.82
CA ARG A 70 -0.12 8.03 0.61
C ARG A 70 0.74 7.79 1.84
N ILE A 71 1.89 7.15 1.64
CA ILE A 71 2.86 6.90 2.70
C ILE A 71 3.97 7.95 2.59
N PRO A 72 4.16 8.82 3.60
CA PRO A 72 5.27 9.78 3.59
C PRO A 72 6.61 9.04 3.59
N LYS A 73 7.53 9.45 2.71
CA LYS A 73 8.82 8.74 2.56
C LYS A 73 9.66 8.81 3.84
N GLU A 74 9.55 9.90 4.58
CA GLU A 74 10.21 10.14 5.87
C GLU A 74 9.76 9.20 6.99
N GLU A 75 8.58 8.59 6.88
CA GLU A 75 8.10 7.61 7.86
C GLU A 75 8.66 6.20 7.59
N ILE A 76 9.30 5.99 6.43
CA ILE A 76 9.92 4.71 6.05
C ILE A 76 11.36 4.67 6.59
N SER A 77 11.58 3.86 7.61
CA SER A 77 12.86 3.76 8.32
C SER A 77 13.86 2.82 7.62
N VAL A 78 14.48 3.32 6.54
CA VAL A 78 15.51 2.60 5.76
C VAL A 78 16.90 3.22 5.95
N ASP A 79 17.93 2.37 5.96
CA ASP A 79 19.35 2.75 5.95
C ASP A 79 19.99 2.34 4.62
N PRO A 80 20.29 3.28 3.71
CA PRO A 80 20.87 2.96 2.40
C PRO A 80 22.22 2.24 2.44
N SER A 81 22.94 2.27 3.56
CA SER A 81 24.23 1.59 3.71
C SER A 81 24.11 0.09 4.01
N THR A 82 22.94 -0.37 4.48
CA THR A 82 22.71 -1.75 4.91
C THR A 82 21.45 -2.40 4.35
N ASP A 83 20.42 -1.62 4.08
CA ASP A 83 19.16 -2.11 3.53
C ASP A 83 19.23 -2.22 2.00
N SER A 84 18.27 -2.92 1.40
CA SER A 84 18.10 -2.95 -0.05
C SER A 84 17.35 -1.70 -0.52
N TRP A 85 17.67 -1.23 -1.73
CA TRP A 85 16.95 -0.14 -2.40
C TRP A 85 15.50 -0.51 -2.72
N CYS A 86 15.16 -1.80 -2.70
CA CYS A 86 13.82 -2.31 -2.92
C CYS A 86 13.28 -3.11 -1.73
N GLY A 87 11.96 -3.34 -1.76
CA GLY A 87 11.23 -4.02 -0.72
C GLY A 87 9.89 -4.58 -1.17
N ALA A 88 9.10 -5.02 -0.21
CA ALA A 88 7.73 -5.47 -0.41
C ALA A 88 6.75 -4.67 0.43
N VAL A 89 5.55 -4.44 -0.10
CA VAL A 89 4.43 -3.84 0.62
C VAL A 89 3.31 -4.85 0.77
N GLU A 90 2.68 -4.85 1.94
CA GLU A 90 1.46 -5.59 2.24
C GLU A 90 0.39 -4.64 2.70
N ALA A 91 -0.82 -4.85 2.20
CA ALA A 91 -2.00 -4.13 2.63
C ALA A 91 -3.10 -5.11 3.00
N THR A 92 -3.74 -4.87 4.14
CA THR A 92 -4.96 -5.56 4.55
C THR A 92 -6.08 -4.55 4.62
N ILE A 93 -7.07 -4.68 3.74
CA ILE A 93 -8.25 -3.80 3.67
C ILE A 93 -9.41 -4.43 4.44
N TYR A 94 -10.02 -3.66 5.32
CA TYR A 94 -11.18 -4.04 6.11
C TYR A 94 -12.42 -3.35 5.54
N THR A 95 -13.44 -4.15 5.22
CA THR A 95 -14.72 -3.63 4.74
C THR A 95 -15.84 -4.13 5.68
N PRO A 96 -16.78 -3.27 6.12
CA PRO A 96 -17.85 -3.66 7.04
C PRO A 96 -18.84 -4.73 6.51
N LYS A 97 -18.82 -5.06 5.21
CA LYS A 97 -19.79 -5.99 4.58
C LYS A 97 -19.17 -7.07 3.70
N GLN A 98 -18.02 -6.82 3.09
CA GLN A 98 -17.37 -7.78 2.18
C GLN A 98 -16.28 -8.57 2.90
N GLY A 99 -15.96 -8.22 4.15
CA GLY A 99 -14.93 -8.87 4.96
C GLY A 99 -13.58 -8.19 4.81
N THR A 100 -12.52 -8.98 5.05
CA THR A 100 -11.13 -8.53 5.03
C THR A 100 -10.40 -9.12 3.83
N PHE A 101 -9.66 -8.28 3.11
CA PHE A 101 -8.86 -8.68 1.95
C PHE A 101 -7.41 -8.30 2.20
N ALA A 102 -6.47 -9.16 1.83
CA ALA A 102 -5.05 -8.88 1.95
C ALA A 102 -4.36 -9.11 0.61
N ASP A 103 -3.48 -8.20 0.23
CA ASP A 103 -2.67 -8.30 -0.98
C ASP A 103 -1.24 -7.83 -0.71
N ARG A 104 -0.32 -8.24 -1.58
CA ARG A 104 1.11 -8.01 -1.47
C ARG A 104 1.72 -7.68 -2.83
N MET A 105 2.52 -6.63 -2.86
CA MET A 105 3.40 -6.33 -3.99
C MET A 105 4.86 -6.54 -3.58
N ASP A 106 5.53 -7.46 -4.26
CA ASP A 106 6.85 -7.97 -3.88
C ASP A 106 8.02 -7.09 -4.34
N VAL A 107 7.75 -6.02 -5.09
CA VAL A 107 8.78 -5.12 -5.61
C VAL A 107 8.28 -3.67 -5.57
N ILE A 108 8.67 -2.94 -4.53
CA ILE A 108 8.56 -1.49 -4.44
C ILE A 108 9.94 -0.85 -4.27
N ARG A 109 10.13 0.35 -4.81
CA ARG A 109 11.37 1.13 -4.62
C ARG A 109 11.28 1.93 -3.33
N LEU A 110 12.29 1.79 -2.47
CA LEU A 110 12.38 2.48 -1.18
C LEU A 110 13.22 3.75 -1.28
N TYR A 111 14.30 3.73 -2.05
CA TYR A 111 15.16 4.89 -2.35
C TYR A 111 15.87 4.71 -3.71
N GLU A 112 16.54 5.77 -4.17
CA GLU A 112 17.35 5.78 -5.40
C GLU A 112 18.80 5.36 -5.10
N GLU A 113 19.45 4.67 -6.04
CA GLU A 113 20.88 4.32 -5.96
C GLU A 113 21.80 5.53 -6.24
#